data_AF-A0A6B1KVA2-F1
#
_entry.id   AF-A0A6B1KVA2-F1
#
_cell.length_a   1.000
_cell.length_b   1.000
_cell.length_c   1.000
_cell.angle_alpha   90.00
_cell.angle_beta   90.00
_cell.angle_gamma   90.00
#
_symmetry.space_group_name_H-M   'P 1'
#
loop_
_entity.id
_entity.type
_entity.pdbx_description
1 polymer ?
#
loop_
_entity_poly.entity_id
_entity_poly.type
_entity_poly.pdbx_seq_one_letter_code
_entity_poly.pdbx_strand_id
1 'polypeptide(L)'
;MAFKLNSADAAMPDDPVDLYRILALTNRGPEFVWGNQQDVLRDWHEKKSDASDVAIELPTGAGKTLVGGLIGEYQRRKYGERVAYLCPTRQLARQTAAKFDEYGIQTCCS
;
A
#
# COMPACT_ATOMS: atom_id res chain seq x y z
N MET A 1 -12.08 -30.82 6.37
CA MET A 1 -12.44 -29.99 5.19
C MET A 1 -11.60 -28.72 5.25
N ALA A 2 -10.50 -28.65 4.51
CA ALA A 2 -9.65 -27.47 4.47
C ALA A 2 -10.07 -26.62 3.27
N PHE A 3 -10.63 -25.44 3.51
CA PHE A 3 -10.91 -24.47 2.46
C PHE A 3 -9.58 -23.89 1.97
N LYS A 4 -9.19 -24.29 0.76
CA LYS A 4 -8.06 -23.72 0.02
C LYS A 4 -8.56 -22.43 -0.64
N LEU A 5 -8.23 -21.28 -0.07
CA LEU A 5 -8.43 -20.00 -0.74
C LEU A 5 -7.41 -19.91 -1.87
N ASN A 6 -7.86 -20.00 -3.11
CA ASN A 6 -7.03 -19.68 -4.28
C ASN A 6 -6.74 -18.17 -4.24
N SER A 7 -5.56 -17.80 -3.73
CA SER A 7 -5.12 -16.41 -3.57
C SER A 7 -4.86 -15.65 -4.89
N ALA A 8 -5.07 -16.29 -6.04
CA ALA A 8 -4.84 -15.69 -7.36
C ALA A 8 -6.07 -14.94 -7.92
N ASP A 9 -7.28 -15.23 -7.41
CA ASP A 9 -8.56 -14.70 -7.93
C ASP A 9 -9.39 -13.97 -6.85
N ALA A 10 -8.76 -13.53 -5.76
CA ALA A 10 -9.44 -12.59 -4.86
C ALA A 10 -9.65 -11.29 -5.63
N ALA A 11 -10.89 -11.04 -6.05
CA ALA A 11 -11.30 -9.83 -6.75
C ALA A 11 -10.68 -8.60 -6.06
N MET A 12 -10.10 -7.69 -6.86
CA MET A 12 -9.48 -6.49 -6.31
C MET A 12 -10.48 -5.75 -5.41
N PRO A 13 -10.13 -5.47 -4.15
CA PRO A 13 -11.03 -4.80 -3.24
C PRO A 13 -11.35 -3.40 -3.78
N ASP A 14 -12.53 -2.91 -3.46
CA ASP A 14 -12.90 -1.53 -3.76
C ASP A 14 -12.23 -0.58 -2.75
N ASP A 15 -12.18 -0.95 -1.47
CA ASP A 15 -11.50 -0.16 -0.42
C ASP A 15 -9.98 -0.46 -0.37
N PRO A 16 -9.09 0.56 -0.48
CA PRO A 16 -7.65 0.35 -0.35
C PRO A 16 -7.20 -0.15 1.03
N VAL A 17 -7.99 0.03 2.09
CA VAL A 17 -7.69 -0.55 3.41
C VAL A 17 -7.77 -2.08 3.36
N ASP A 18 -8.69 -2.63 2.56
CA ASP A 18 -8.86 -4.08 2.42
C ASP A 18 -7.75 -4.72 1.58
N LEU A 19 -7.03 -3.94 0.76
CA LEU A 19 -5.83 -4.41 0.08
C LEU A 19 -4.79 -4.92 1.09
N TYR A 20 -4.65 -4.26 2.24
CA TYR A 20 -3.72 -4.72 3.28
C TYR A 20 -4.06 -6.11 3.82
N ARG A 21 -5.35 -6.45 3.92
CA ARG A 21 -5.80 -7.79 4.35
C ARG A 21 -5.42 -8.87 3.34
N ILE A 22 -5.45 -8.54 2.04
CA ILE A 22 -5.01 -9.46 0.98
C ILE A 22 -3.49 -9.66 1.04
N LEU A 23 -2.76 -8.56 1.24
CA LEU A 23 -1.31 -8.60 1.41
C LEU A 23 -0.88 -9.33 2.69
N ALA A 24 -1.75 -9.41 3.71
CA ALA A 24 -1.50 -10.05 4.99
C ALA A 24 -0.99 -11.49 4.88
N LEU A 25 -1.37 -12.22 3.82
CA LEU A 25 -0.91 -13.58 3.54
C LEU A 25 0.62 -13.68 3.37
N THR A 26 1.24 -12.60 2.90
CA THR A 26 2.70 -12.50 2.68
C THR A 26 3.35 -11.44 3.57
N ASN A 27 2.55 -10.69 4.32
CA ASN A 27 2.99 -9.55 5.11
C ASN A 27 3.60 -10.01 6.45
N ARG A 28 4.81 -9.53 6.71
CA ARG A 28 5.57 -9.69 7.96
C ARG A 28 5.66 -8.37 8.75
N GLY A 29 5.01 -7.31 8.27
CA GLY A 29 4.89 -6.01 8.91
C GLY A 29 3.80 -5.97 10.01
N PRO A 30 3.28 -4.78 10.36
CA PRO A 30 2.27 -4.62 11.41
C PRO A 30 1.04 -5.51 11.20
N GLU A 31 0.46 -6.04 12.27
CA GLU A 31 -0.72 -6.92 12.17
C GLU A 31 -1.93 -6.21 11.54
N PHE A 32 -2.07 -4.90 11.79
CA PHE A 32 -3.15 -4.07 11.26
C PHE A 32 -2.66 -2.68 10.86
N VAL A 33 -3.33 -2.06 9.89
CA VAL A 33 -3.21 -0.63 9.57
C VAL A 33 -3.81 0.16 10.74
N TRP A 34 -3.08 1.13 11.30
CA TRP A 34 -3.59 1.92 12.42
C TRP A 34 -4.75 2.83 12.00
N GLY A 35 -5.66 3.17 12.92
CA GLY A 35 -6.88 3.92 12.59
C GLY A 35 -6.62 5.19 11.78
N ASN A 36 -5.63 5.99 12.18
CA ASN A 36 -5.23 7.20 11.45
C ASN A 36 -4.74 6.93 10.01
N GLN A 37 -4.08 5.80 9.77
CA GLN A 37 -3.64 5.39 8.43
C GLN A 37 -4.84 4.95 7.58
N GLN A 38 -5.83 4.28 8.20
CA GLN A 38 -7.07 3.90 7.52
C GLN A 38 -7.87 5.14 7.12
N ASP A 39 -7.99 6.12 8.00
CA ASP A 39 -8.71 7.37 7.73
C ASP A 39 -8.09 8.11 6.55
N VAL A 40 -6.76 8.22 6.51
CA VAL A 40 -6.04 8.85 5.39
C VAL A 40 -6.23 8.08 4.07
N LEU A 41 -6.22 6.74 4.11
CA LEU A 41 -6.46 5.92 2.90
C LEU A 41 -7.89 6.06 2.38
N ARG A 42 -8.88 6.10 3.28
CA ARG A 42 -10.29 6.33 2.93
C ARG A 42 -10.49 7.71 2.34
N ASP A 43 -9.97 8.74 2.99
CA ASP A 43 -10.07 10.13 2.53
C ASP A 43 -9.42 10.33 1.15
N TRP A 44 -8.24 9.72 0.95
CA TRP A 44 -7.59 9.68 -0.35
C TRP A 44 -8.47 9.00 -1.40
N HIS A 45 -9.04 7.84 -1.09
CA HIS A 45 -9.85 7.07 -2.04
C HIS A 45 -11.12 7.81 -2.47
N GLU A 46 -11.81 8.44 -1.53
CA GLU A 46 -13.04 9.20 -1.77
C GLU A 46 -12.80 10.45 -2.62
N LYS A 47 -11.68 11.14 -2.40
CA LYS A 47 -11.39 12.44 -3.05
C LYS A 47 -10.58 12.33 -4.33
N LYS A 48 -9.95 11.17 -4.59
CA LYS A 48 -9.01 11.03 -5.71
C LYS A 48 -9.67 11.22 -7.08
N SER A 49 -10.93 10.84 -7.26
CA SER A 49 -11.61 10.98 -8.57
C SER A 49 -11.60 12.43 -9.09
N ASP A 50 -11.52 13.39 -8.18
CA ASP A 50 -11.72 14.81 -8.46
C ASP A 50 -10.40 15.59 -8.58
N ALA A 51 -9.25 14.93 -8.38
CA ALA A 51 -7.94 15.59 -8.33
C ALA A 51 -6.87 14.82 -9.12
N SER A 52 -6.13 15.53 -9.99
CA SER A 52 -4.94 15.00 -10.65
C SER A 52 -3.76 14.80 -9.69
N ASP A 53 -3.64 15.69 -8.71
CA ASP A 53 -2.53 15.77 -7.78
C ASP A 53 -3.06 15.79 -6.35
N VAL A 54 -2.56 14.89 -5.50
CA VAL A 54 -2.99 14.76 -4.11
C VAL A 54 -1.77 14.87 -3.20
N ALA A 55 -1.83 15.79 -2.24
CA ALA A 55 -0.86 15.90 -1.15
C ALA A 55 -1.42 15.23 0.11
N ILE A 56 -0.64 14.35 0.72
CA ILE A 56 -1.01 13.63 1.96
C ILE A 56 -0.06 14.05 3.07
N GLU A 57 -0.60 14.63 4.13
CA GLU A 57 0.16 14.99 5.32
C GLU A 57 -0.04 13.95 6.42
N LEU A 58 1.08 13.47 6.97
CA LEU A 58 1.13 12.51 8.06
C LEU A 58 2.22 12.99 9.03
N PRO A 59 2.13 12.75 10.35
CA PRO A 59 3.24 13.03 11.27
C PRO A 59 4.37 11.99 11.13
N THR A 60 5.59 12.35 11.51
CA THR A 60 6.73 11.40 11.53
C THR A 60 6.43 10.23 12.47
N GLY A 61 6.83 9.01 12.09
CA GLY A 61 6.51 7.80 12.86
C GLY A 61 5.09 7.24 12.64
N ALA A 62 4.20 7.96 11.93
CA ALA A 62 2.83 7.49 11.66
C ALA A 62 2.71 6.49 10.50
N GLY A 63 3.82 5.98 9.95
CA GLY A 63 3.79 4.94 8.91
C GLY A 63 3.52 5.45 7.48
N LYS A 64 4.07 6.60 7.10
CA LYS A 64 4.03 7.15 5.71
C LYS A 64 4.42 6.14 4.64
N THR A 65 5.42 5.31 4.94
CA THR A 65 5.90 4.28 4.00
C THR A 65 4.78 3.29 3.69
N LEU A 66 4.08 2.79 4.71
CA LEU A 66 2.97 1.85 4.51
C LEU A 66 1.82 2.50 3.72
N VAL A 67 1.39 3.70 4.10
CA VAL A 67 0.30 4.42 3.42
C VAL A 67 0.64 4.66 1.94
N GLY A 68 1.83 5.20 1.66
CA GLY A 68 2.25 5.46 0.28
C GLY A 68 2.44 4.18 -0.54
N GLY A 69 2.92 3.10 0.10
CA GLY A 69 3.01 1.78 -0.52
C GLY A 69 1.66 1.22 -0.90
N LEU A 70 0.68 1.30 0.01
CA LEU A 70 -0.69 0.84 -0.23
C LEU A 70 -1.39 1.61 -1.35
N ILE A 71 -1.23 2.93 -1.37
CA ILE A 71 -1.75 3.78 -2.46
C ILE A 71 -1.16 3.34 -3.80
N GLY A 72 0.16 3.20 -3.86
CA GLY A 72 0.85 2.78 -5.08
C GLY A 72 0.43 1.38 -5.54
N GLU A 73 0.37 0.43 -4.62
CA GLU A 73 -0.01 -0.95 -4.95
C GLU A 73 -1.48 -1.05 -5.36
N TYR A 74 -2.37 -0.28 -4.73
CA TYR A 74 -3.77 -0.18 -5.14
C TYR A 74 -3.89 0.35 -6.57
N GLN A 75 -3.18 1.44 -6.90
CA GLN A 75 -3.16 1.97 -8.27
C GLN A 75 -2.66 0.94 -9.29
N ARG A 76 -1.57 0.27 -8.97
CA ARG A 76 -0.97 -0.75 -9.84
C ARG A 76 -1.90 -1.92 -10.07
N ARG A 77 -2.61 -2.40 -9.04
CA ARG A 77 -3.48 -3.59 -9.16
C ARG A 77 -4.89 -3.27 -9.66
N LYS A 78 -5.50 -2.16 -9.23
CA LYS A 78 -6.87 -1.78 -9.60
C LYS A 78 -6.95 -1.19 -11.01
N TYR A 79 -5.99 -0.32 -11.36
CA TYR A 79 -6.02 0.45 -12.61
C TYR A 79 -4.90 0.05 -13.59
N GLY A 80 -3.99 -0.85 -13.20
CA GLY A 80 -2.89 -1.28 -14.07
C GLY A 80 -1.84 -0.19 -14.31
N GLU A 81 -1.81 0.85 -13.47
CA GLU A 81 -0.91 1.99 -13.63
C GLU A 81 0.53 1.65 -13.29
N ARG A 82 1.47 2.36 -13.91
CA ARG A 82 2.89 2.30 -13.54
C ARG A 82 3.13 3.24 -12.38
N VAL A 83 3.70 2.72 -11.29
CA VAL A 83 3.95 3.49 -10.07
C VAL A 83 5.43 3.57 -9.77
N ALA A 84 5.89 4.78 -9.42
CA ALA A 84 7.24 5.03 -8.92
C ALA A 84 7.16 5.63 -7.51
N TYR A 85 7.92 5.07 -6.57
CA TYR A 85 8.08 5.61 -5.23
C TYR A 85 9.45 6.29 -5.13
N LEU A 86 9.45 7.61 -4.95
CA LEU A 86 10.69 8.40 -4.92
C LEU A 86 11.15 8.64 -3.48
N CYS A 87 12.46 8.51 -3.25
CA CYS A 87 13.09 8.83 -1.98
C CYS A 87 14.26 9.81 -2.21
N PRO A 88 14.57 10.68 -1.24
CA PRO A 88 15.65 11.66 -1.37
C PRO A 88 17.05 11.04 -1.45
N THR A 89 17.22 9.80 -0.97
CA THR A 89 18.52 9.10 -0.99
C THR A 89 18.37 7.63 -1.37
N ARG A 90 19.45 7.05 -1.93
CA ARG A 90 19.55 5.62 -2.25
C ARG A 90 19.40 4.73 -1.00
N GLN A 91 19.90 5.19 0.14
CA GLN A 91 19.76 4.46 1.41
C GLN A 91 18.30 4.37 1.83
N LEU A 92 17.55 5.48 1.77
CA LEU A 92 16.13 5.46 2.11
C LEU A 92 15.33 4.64 1.10
N ALA A 93 15.65 4.72 -0.19
CA ALA A 93 15.02 3.87 -1.20
C ALA A 93 15.18 2.38 -0.90
N ARG A 94 16.39 1.94 -0.51
CA ARG A 94 16.66 0.55 -0.13
C ARG A 94 15.92 0.13 1.14
N GLN A 95 15.85 1.01 2.14
CA GLN A 95 15.10 0.75 3.38
C GLN A 95 13.60 0.62 3.10
N THR A 96 13.06 1.51 2.25
CA THR A 96 11.68 1.48 1.80
C THR A 96 11.37 0.21 1.01
N ALA A 97 12.25 -0.22 0.10
CA ALA A 97 12.08 -1.46 -0.65
C ALA A 97 12.03 -2.70 0.28
N ALA A 98 12.91 -2.75 1.30
CA ALA A 98 12.86 -3.80 2.31
C ALA A 98 11.54 -3.78 3.11
N LYS A 99 11.03 -2.58 3.45
CA LYS A 99 9.72 -2.43 4.11
C LYS A 99 8.56 -2.87 3.22
N PHE A 100 8.63 -2.58 1.92
CA PHE A 100 7.63 -3.06 0.96
C PHE A 100 7.64 -4.58 0.83
N ASP A 101 8.81 -5.22 0.81
CA ASP A 101 8.89 -6.69 0.88
C ASP A 101 8.25 -7.23 2.18
N GLU A 102 8.53 -6.59 3.32
CA GLU A 102 7.83 -6.91 4.57
C GLU A 102 6.32 -6.76 4.43
N TYR A 103 5.80 -5.78 3.69
CA TYR A 103 4.37 -5.56 3.47
C TYR A 103 3.74 -6.43 2.39
N GLY A 104 4.51 -7.30 1.73
CA GLY A 104 4.03 -8.09 0.58
C GLY A 104 3.88 -7.29 -0.72
N ILE A 105 4.46 -6.09 -0.80
CA ILE A 105 4.47 -5.23 -1.98
C ILE A 105 5.75 -5.47 -2.77
N GLN A 106 5.61 -6.04 -3.96
CA GLN A 106 6.75 -6.31 -4.83
C GLN A 106 7.28 -5.03 -5.46
N THR A 107 8.58 -4.78 -5.34
CA THR A 107 9.25 -3.62 -5.95
C THR A 107 10.51 -3.99 -6.69
N CYS A 108 10.83 -3.23 -7.75
CA CYS A 108 12.09 -3.32 -8.45
C CYS A 108 13.01 -2.19 -7.97
N CYS A 109 13.82 -2.45 -6.94
CA CYS A 109 14.84 -1.51 -6.50
C CYS A 109 16.20 -1.96 -7.04
N SER A 110 16.76 -1.20 -7.99
CA SER A 110 18.10 -1.42 -8.59
C SER A 110 19.21 -0.66 -7.87
#